data_AF-A0A833G0Q4-F1
#
_entry.id   AF-A0A833G0Q4-F1
#
_cell.length_a   1.000
_cell.length_b   1.000
_cell.length_c   1.000
_cell.angle_alpha   90.00
_cell.angle_beta   90.00
_cell.angle_gamma   90.00
#
_symmetry.space_group_name_H-M   'P 1'
#
loop_
_entity.id
_entity.type
_entity.pdbx_description
1 polymer ?
#
loop_
_entity_poly.entity_id
_entity_poly.type
_entity_poly.pdbx_seq_one_letter_code
_entity_poly.pdbx_strand_id
1 'polypeptide(L)'
;MKRYALPLSAALMAATALIALPAAAQTVLSLDEVPVGELDPAKASDYADSLLMFNVYDTLVLPVQGGPGYAPHLAESWEVDGNDYVVTLRGDVRFRSGNPLTAEDVVFSFERMKALGAGLSFLFDNVTGAEAVDERTVRFSLDKPYSPFIASLVRLPVVDKKLVTENLGAGDGEMGDWGQAFLSANSAGTGAYT
;
A
#
# COMPACT_ATOMS: atom_id res chain seq x y z
N MET A 1 37.97 -53.24 -47.13
CA MET A 1 36.73 -53.94 -46.74
C MET A 1 36.61 -53.96 -45.22
N LYS A 2 35.38 -53.89 -44.66
CA LYS A 2 34.98 -54.25 -43.27
C LYS A 2 35.50 -53.44 -42.04
N ARG A 3 34.81 -52.32 -41.78
CA ARG A 3 34.18 -51.77 -40.53
C ARG A 3 34.56 -52.20 -39.08
N TYR A 4 34.29 -51.23 -38.17
CA TYR A 4 34.02 -51.27 -36.69
C TYR A 4 35.25 -51.24 -35.73
N ALA A 5 35.26 -50.56 -34.57
CA ALA A 5 34.23 -49.79 -33.83
C ALA A 5 34.80 -48.60 -33.00
N LEU A 6 33.93 -47.65 -32.60
CA LEU A 6 34.11 -46.72 -31.45
C LEU A 6 33.69 -47.44 -30.14
N PRO A 7 33.94 -46.96 -28.89
CA PRO A 7 33.95 -45.56 -28.42
C PRO A 7 35.27 -45.21 -27.69
N LEU A 8 35.44 -44.20 -26.80
CA LEU A 8 34.54 -43.26 -26.11
C LEU A 8 35.28 -41.96 -25.74
N SER A 9 34.56 -40.84 -25.59
CA SER A 9 35.05 -39.61 -24.94
C SER A 9 34.23 -39.34 -23.66
N ALA A 10 34.89 -39.25 -22.51
CA ALA A 10 34.26 -38.83 -21.25
C ALA A 10 34.55 -37.34 -21.01
N ALA A 11 33.53 -36.49 -21.16
CA ALA A 11 33.62 -35.07 -20.82
C ALA A 11 33.28 -34.86 -19.34
N LEU A 12 34.21 -34.30 -18.57
CA LEU A 12 34.02 -34.03 -17.15
C LEU A 12 33.41 -32.63 -16.95
N MET A 13 32.09 -32.53 -16.83
CA MET A 13 31.45 -31.30 -16.33
C MET A 13 31.57 -31.22 -14.81
N ALA A 14 32.35 -30.26 -14.32
CA ALA A 14 32.31 -29.90 -12.90
C ALA A 14 31.10 -28.99 -12.64
N ALA A 15 30.06 -29.52 -12.02
CA ALA A 15 28.90 -28.75 -11.60
C ALA A 15 29.20 -27.99 -10.30
N THR A 16 29.48 -26.68 -10.42
CA THR A 16 29.62 -25.80 -9.24
C THR A 16 28.25 -25.52 -8.64
N ALA A 17 27.83 -26.31 -7.65
CA ALA A 17 26.64 -26.03 -6.89
C ALA A 17 26.85 -24.77 -6.03
N LEU A 18 26.16 -23.67 -6.35
CA LEU A 18 26.01 -22.56 -5.42
C LEU A 18 25.19 -23.05 -4.22
N ILE A 19 25.86 -23.26 -3.08
CA ILE A 19 25.18 -23.46 -1.80
C ILE A 19 24.63 -22.11 -1.37
N ALA A 20 23.37 -21.84 -1.69
CA ALA A 20 22.62 -20.76 -1.09
C ALA A 20 22.45 -21.07 0.41
N LEU A 21 23.24 -20.40 1.26
CA LEU A 21 23.01 -20.44 2.70
C LEU A 21 21.62 -19.83 2.98
N PRO A 22 20.79 -20.45 3.85
CA PRO A 22 19.54 -19.83 4.25
C PRO A 22 19.84 -18.51 4.93
N ALA A 23 19.21 -17.43 4.47
CA ALA A 23 19.28 -16.15 5.16
C ALA A 23 18.75 -16.34 6.58
N ALA A 24 19.57 -16.02 7.59
CA ALA A 24 19.13 -16.07 8.97
C ALA A 24 17.98 -15.05 9.16
N ALA A 25 16.84 -15.51 9.67
CA ALA A 25 15.71 -14.63 9.95
C ALA A 25 16.15 -13.57 10.97
N GLN A 26 16.15 -12.30 10.56
CA GLN A 26 16.45 -11.17 11.44
C GLN A 26 15.17 -10.78 12.20
N THR A 27 15.13 -11.06 13.50
CA THR A 27 14.13 -10.48 14.39
C THR A 27 14.59 -9.09 14.80
N VAL A 28 13.89 -8.05 14.34
CA VAL A 28 14.12 -6.67 14.77
C VAL A 28 13.13 -6.33 15.87
N LEU A 29 13.63 -5.96 17.05
CA LEU A 29 12.81 -5.40 18.12
C LEU A 29 12.91 -3.88 18.06
N SER A 30 11.81 -3.23 17.66
CA SER A 30 11.65 -1.77 17.84
C SER A 30 11.01 -1.53 19.20
N LEU A 31 11.50 -0.52 19.93
CA LEU A 31 10.93 -0.07 21.19
C LEU A 31 10.62 1.42 21.07
N ASP A 32 9.43 1.81 21.53
CA ASP A 32 9.01 3.20 21.67
C ASP A 32 8.55 3.43 23.12
N GLU A 33 8.55 4.68 23.57
CA GLU A 33 8.11 5.08 24.90
C GLU A 33 6.58 5.26 24.98
N VAL A 34 5.92 5.45 23.84
CA VAL A 34 4.47 5.65 23.73
C VAL A 34 3.79 4.40 23.15
N PRO A 35 2.71 3.87 23.76
CA PRO A 35 1.96 2.76 23.17
C PRO A 35 1.22 3.22 21.91
N VAL A 36 1.15 2.36 20.89
CA VAL A 36 0.29 2.58 19.72
C VAL A 36 -1.17 2.64 20.15
N GLY A 37 -1.88 3.72 19.78
CA GLY A 37 -3.27 3.94 20.14
C GLY A 37 -4.25 3.38 19.11
N GLU A 38 -3.90 3.46 17.82
CA GLU A 38 -4.80 3.14 16.72
C GLU A 38 -4.17 2.14 15.72
N LEU A 39 -4.84 1.00 15.51
CA LEU A 39 -4.57 0.08 14.39
C LEU A 39 -5.31 0.50 13.10
N ASP A 40 -6.41 1.26 13.25
CA ASP A 40 -7.20 1.74 12.12
C ASP A 40 -6.45 2.89 11.40
N PRO A 41 -6.07 2.71 10.11
CA PRO A 41 -5.25 3.66 9.39
C PRO A 41 -5.91 5.03 9.13
N ALA A 42 -7.24 5.13 9.23
CA ALA A 42 -7.95 6.40 9.10
C ALA A 42 -8.05 7.18 10.42
N LYS A 43 -7.75 6.54 11.56
CA LYS A 43 -7.80 7.14 12.90
C LYS A 43 -6.42 7.50 13.45
N ALA A 44 -5.39 6.76 13.01
CA ALA A 44 -3.98 7.05 13.28
C ALA A 44 -3.64 8.55 13.08
N SER A 45 -3.02 9.17 14.08
CA SER A 45 -2.76 10.62 14.06
C SER A 45 -1.38 11.03 14.57
N ASP A 46 -0.73 10.21 15.40
CA ASP A 46 0.56 10.53 16.02
C ASP A 46 1.75 9.75 15.44
N TYR A 47 2.91 9.88 16.09
CA TYR A 47 4.14 9.21 15.69
C TYR A 47 4.13 7.70 15.98
N ALA A 48 3.60 7.28 17.13
CA ALA A 48 3.56 5.86 17.51
C ALA A 48 2.62 5.07 16.59
N ASP A 49 1.43 5.62 16.32
CA ASP A 49 0.50 5.06 15.32
C ASP A 49 1.19 4.95 13.94
N SER A 50 1.96 5.97 13.55
CA SER A 50 2.69 6.01 12.27
C SER A 50 3.71 4.86 12.13
N LEU A 51 4.31 4.39 13.22
CA LEU A 51 5.25 3.26 13.19
C LEU A 51 4.55 1.93 12.84
N LEU A 52 3.36 1.68 13.40
CA LEU A 52 2.58 0.49 13.06
C LEU A 52 2.02 0.60 11.63
N MET A 53 1.45 1.77 11.33
CA MET A 53 0.89 2.15 10.03
C MET A 53 1.77 1.75 8.85
N PHE A 54 3.00 2.28 8.78
CA PHE A 54 3.90 2.06 7.63
C PHE A 54 4.49 0.64 7.54
N ASN A 55 4.24 -0.23 8.52
CA ASN A 55 4.63 -1.64 8.47
C ASN A 55 3.47 -2.53 7.96
N VAL A 56 2.22 -2.13 8.19
CA VAL A 56 1.01 -2.92 7.93
C VAL A 56 0.26 -2.44 6.67
N TYR A 57 0.35 -1.15 6.36
CA TYR A 57 -0.32 -0.50 5.22
C TYR A 57 0.68 0.31 4.40
N ASP A 58 0.48 0.34 3.08
CA ASP A 58 1.25 1.18 2.17
C ASP A 58 0.42 2.37 1.67
N THR A 59 1.13 3.38 1.19
CA THR A 59 0.62 4.65 0.66
C THR A 59 0.98 4.81 -0.82
N LEU A 60 0.30 5.71 -1.53
CA LEU A 60 0.57 5.93 -2.97
C LEU A 60 2.02 6.34 -3.24
N VAL A 61 2.59 7.17 -2.36
CA VAL A 61 3.96 7.67 -2.43
C VAL A 61 4.64 7.60 -1.05
N LEU A 62 5.97 7.64 -1.04
CA LEU A 62 6.80 7.73 0.16
C LEU A 62 7.75 8.95 0.09
N PRO A 63 8.17 9.54 1.23
CA PRO A 63 9.22 10.55 1.25
C PRO A 63 10.56 9.98 0.72
N VAL A 64 11.31 10.79 -0.03
CA VAL A 64 12.67 10.41 -0.45
C VAL A 64 13.60 10.41 0.77
N GLN A 65 14.23 9.26 1.08
CA GLN A 65 15.13 9.19 2.23
C GLN A 65 16.35 10.11 2.04
N GLY A 66 16.60 10.96 3.04
CA GLY A 66 17.75 11.88 3.06
C GLY A 66 17.67 13.06 2.08
N GLY A 67 16.52 13.29 1.43
CA GLY A 67 16.36 14.36 0.43
C GLY A 67 14.94 14.94 0.39
N PRO A 68 14.74 16.03 -0.37
CA PRO A 68 13.41 16.60 -0.59
C PRO A 68 12.61 15.78 -1.61
N GLY A 69 11.28 15.81 -1.47
CA GLY A 69 10.34 15.24 -2.44
C GLY A 69 9.82 13.84 -2.08
N TYR A 70 9.10 13.25 -3.02
CA TYR A 70 8.36 12.00 -2.85
C TYR A 70 8.66 11.05 -4.01
N ALA A 71 8.71 9.76 -3.72
CA ALA A 71 8.93 8.67 -4.67
C ALA A 71 7.65 7.82 -4.82
N PRO A 72 7.41 7.20 -5.99
CA PRO A 72 6.33 6.23 -6.18
C PRO A 72 6.46 5.04 -5.22
N HIS A 73 5.34 4.49 -4.75
CA HIS A 73 5.32 3.30 -3.88
C HIS A 73 4.22 2.30 -4.25
N LEU A 74 2.95 2.59 -3.94
CA LEU A 74 1.80 1.90 -4.57
C LEU A 74 1.47 2.50 -5.95
N ALA A 75 1.69 3.80 -6.12
CA ALA A 75 1.71 4.42 -7.45
C ALA A 75 2.94 3.95 -8.25
N GLU A 76 2.80 3.79 -9.56
CA GLU A 76 3.93 3.72 -10.51
C GLU A 76 4.32 5.11 -11.03
N SER A 77 3.33 6.01 -11.19
CA SER A 77 3.52 7.41 -11.61
C SER A 77 2.34 8.29 -11.18
N TRP A 78 2.50 9.61 -11.32
CA TRP A 78 1.39 10.56 -11.28
C TRP A 78 1.64 11.74 -12.22
N GLU A 79 0.57 12.33 -12.72
CA GLU A 79 0.54 13.53 -13.55
C GLU A 79 -0.40 14.58 -12.95
N VAL A 80 -0.22 15.85 -13.31
CA VAL A 80 -1.02 16.98 -12.81
C VAL A 80 -1.61 17.72 -13.99
N ASP A 81 -2.93 17.80 -14.06
CA ASP A 81 -3.67 18.54 -15.09
C ASP A 81 -4.59 19.58 -14.44
N GLY A 82 -4.16 20.84 -14.41
CA GLY A 82 -4.87 21.93 -13.75
C GLY A 82 -5.00 21.74 -12.23
N ASN A 83 -6.18 21.30 -11.80
CA ASN A 83 -6.49 20.96 -10.40
C ASN A 83 -6.48 19.44 -10.15
N ASP A 84 -6.46 18.63 -11.20
CA ASP A 84 -6.59 17.18 -11.10
C ASP A 84 -5.21 16.53 -10.98
N TYR A 85 -5.14 15.50 -10.14
CA TYR A 85 -3.98 14.62 -9.98
C TYR A 85 -4.36 13.23 -10.43
N VAL A 86 -3.76 12.78 -11.53
CA VAL A 86 -3.98 11.44 -12.10
C VAL A 86 -2.84 10.54 -11.65
N VAL A 87 -3.15 9.54 -10.84
CA VAL A 87 -2.21 8.58 -10.26
C VAL A 87 -2.41 7.23 -10.94
N THR A 88 -1.34 6.65 -11.48
CA THR A 88 -1.36 5.28 -12.00
C THR A 88 -0.79 4.34 -10.94
N LEU A 89 -1.49 3.25 -10.68
CA LEU A 89 -1.14 2.23 -9.68
C LEU A 89 -0.35 1.09 -10.29
N ARG A 90 0.57 0.54 -9.50
CA ARG A 90 1.30 -0.69 -9.84
C ARG A 90 0.36 -1.88 -10.02
N GLY A 91 0.58 -2.65 -11.09
CA GLY A 91 -0.21 -3.86 -11.38
C GLY A 91 0.25 -5.15 -10.68
N ASP A 92 1.30 -5.11 -9.85
CA ASP A 92 1.89 -6.29 -9.19
C ASP A 92 1.54 -6.43 -7.70
N VAL A 93 0.75 -5.50 -7.15
CA VAL A 93 0.43 -5.44 -5.71
C VAL A 93 -0.81 -6.25 -5.34
N ARG A 94 -0.76 -6.91 -4.18
CA ARG A 94 -1.89 -7.60 -3.55
C ARG A 94 -1.97 -7.27 -2.07
N PHE A 95 -3.19 -7.20 -1.54
CA PHE A 95 -3.44 -7.14 -0.11
C PHE A 95 -3.10 -8.48 0.56
N ARG A 96 -2.97 -8.47 1.90
CA ARG A 96 -2.70 -9.69 2.69
C ARG A 96 -3.82 -10.74 2.61
N SER A 97 -5.03 -10.34 2.22
CA SER A 97 -6.16 -11.21 1.85
C SER A 97 -5.92 -12.03 0.57
N GLY A 98 -4.98 -11.62 -0.27
CA GLY A 98 -4.76 -12.12 -1.63
C GLY A 98 -5.51 -11.36 -2.73
N ASN A 99 -6.43 -10.45 -2.40
CA ASN A 99 -7.09 -9.57 -3.37
C ASN A 99 -6.06 -8.67 -4.09
N PRO A 100 -6.20 -8.40 -5.40
CA PRO A 100 -5.36 -7.44 -6.10
C PRO A 100 -5.65 -6.01 -5.61
N LEU A 101 -4.63 -5.14 -5.66
CA LEU A 101 -4.84 -3.70 -5.49
C LEU A 101 -5.47 -3.10 -6.74
N THR A 102 -6.52 -2.29 -6.58
CA THR A 102 -7.19 -1.55 -7.66
C THR A 102 -7.41 -0.08 -7.30
N ALA A 103 -7.76 0.74 -8.29
CA ALA A 103 -8.13 2.15 -8.10
C ALA A 103 -9.33 2.32 -7.15
N GLU A 104 -10.27 1.37 -7.16
CA GLU A 104 -11.44 1.34 -6.27
C GLU A 104 -11.07 1.27 -4.79
N ASP A 105 -9.96 0.59 -4.44
CA ASP A 105 -9.47 0.51 -3.06
C ASP A 105 -8.92 1.86 -2.58
N VAL A 106 -8.27 2.61 -3.47
CA VAL A 106 -7.73 3.94 -3.18
C VAL A 106 -8.86 4.96 -3.00
N VAL A 107 -9.86 4.95 -3.89
CA VAL A 107 -11.06 5.78 -3.77
C VAL A 107 -11.80 5.46 -2.47
N PHE A 108 -12.03 4.18 -2.19
CA PHE A 108 -12.66 3.74 -0.94
C PHE A 108 -11.90 4.19 0.30
N SER A 109 -10.57 4.08 0.30
CA SER A 109 -9.73 4.53 1.42
C SER A 109 -9.83 6.04 1.66
N PHE A 110 -9.92 6.82 0.58
CA PHE A 110 -10.14 8.27 0.64
C PHE A 110 -11.56 8.61 1.15
N GLU A 111 -12.60 8.02 0.58
CA GLU A 111 -14.00 8.23 0.99
C GLU A 111 -14.20 7.87 2.45
N ARG A 112 -13.66 6.72 2.88
CA ARG A 112 -13.65 6.26 4.27
C ARG A 112 -13.01 7.28 5.19
N MET A 113 -11.83 7.81 4.84
CA MET A 113 -11.15 8.83 5.62
C MET A 113 -11.98 10.12 5.75
N LYS A 114 -12.61 10.57 4.66
CA LYS A 114 -13.49 11.75 4.67
C LYS A 114 -14.77 11.51 5.47
N ALA A 115 -15.36 10.32 5.40
CA ALA A 115 -16.57 9.96 6.12
C ALA A 115 -16.35 9.84 7.64
N LEU A 116 -15.20 9.32 8.06
CA LEU A 116 -14.84 9.22 9.47
C LEU A 116 -14.40 10.57 10.08
N GLY A 117 -13.84 11.48 9.28
CA GLY A 117 -13.43 12.82 9.74
C GLY A 117 -12.39 12.80 10.88
N ALA A 118 -11.64 11.70 10.99
CA ALA A 118 -10.68 11.41 12.06
C ALA A 118 -9.23 11.46 11.54
N GLY A 119 -8.27 11.16 12.42
CA GLY A 119 -6.86 11.05 12.09
C GLY A 119 -6.32 12.30 11.39
N LEU A 120 -5.82 12.12 10.18
CA LEU A 120 -5.23 13.17 9.35
C LEU A 120 -6.12 13.58 8.15
N SER A 121 -7.42 13.28 8.19
CA SER A 121 -8.41 13.59 7.12
C SER A 121 -8.43 15.06 6.66
N PHE A 122 -8.08 16.00 7.54
CA PHE A 122 -7.99 17.44 7.22
C PHE A 122 -6.94 17.77 6.13
N LEU A 123 -5.95 16.89 5.91
CA LEU A 123 -4.97 17.03 4.81
C LEU A 123 -5.61 16.90 3.41
N PHE A 124 -6.89 16.54 3.36
CA PHE A 124 -7.70 16.31 2.16
C PHE A 124 -8.94 17.21 2.10
N ASP A 125 -8.98 18.32 2.84
CA ASP A 125 -10.15 19.23 2.86
C ASP A 125 -10.32 20.05 1.58
N ASN A 126 -9.27 20.17 0.76
CA ASN A 126 -9.31 20.82 -0.53
C ASN A 126 -9.55 19.84 -1.70
N VAL A 127 -9.73 18.54 -1.43
CA VAL A 127 -10.06 17.52 -2.43
C VAL A 127 -11.57 17.42 -2.55
N THR A 128 -12.10 17.70 -3.73
CA THR A 128 -13.55 17.70 -4.02
C THR A 128 -14.07 16.31 -4.42
N GLY A 129 -13.19 15.41 -4.85
CA GLY A 129 -13.54 14.02 -5.14
C GLY A 129 -12.34 13.16 -5.52
N ALA A 130 -12.55 11.85 -5.51
CA ALA A 130 -11.65 10.85 -6.07
C ALA A 130 -12.47 9.89 -6.95
N GLU A 131 -11.95 9.52 -8.13
CA GLU A 131 -12.60 8.57 -9.04
C GLU A 131 -11.62 7.49 -9.50
N ALA A 132 -12.13 6.27 -9.67
CA ALA A 132 -11.44 5.19 -10.36
C ALA A 132 -11.75 5.33 -11.86
N VAL A 133 -10.79 5.88 -12.62
CA VAL A 133 -10.92 6.09 -14.07
C VAL A 133 -10.87 4.75 -14.81
N ASP A 134 -10.04 3.84 -14.32
CA ASP A 134 -9.97 2.43 -14.71
C ASP A 134 -9.44 1.58 -13.54
N GLU A 135 -9.16 0.29 -13.74
CA GLU A 135 -8.67 -0.63 -12.70
C GLU A 135 -7.40 -0.17 -11.98
N ARG A 136 -6.53 0.62 -12.64
CA ARG A 136 -5.25 1.10 -12.09
C ARG A 136 -5.10 2.62 -12.07
N THR A 137 -6.01 3.40 -12.65
CA THR A 137 -5.91 4.86 -12.70
C THR A 137 -6.89 5.53 -11.74
N VAL A 138 -6.37 6.30 -10.79
CA VAL A 138 -7.14 7.12 -9.85
C VAL A 138 -7.00 8.59 -10.23
N ARG A 139 -8.09 9.35 -10.35
CA ARG A 139 -8.04 10.82 -10.42
C ARG A 139 -8.53 11.40 -9.11
N PHE A 140 -7.73 12.29 -8.51
CA PHE A 140 -8.16 13.18 -7.43
C PHE A 140 -8.42 14.57 -7.99
N SER A 141 -9.58 15.14 -7.71
CA SER A 141 -9.93 16.51 -8.11
C SER A 141 -9.89 17.45 -6.92
N LEU A 142 -9.31 18.64 -7.10
CA LEU A 142 -9.15 19.65 -6.04
C LEU A 142 -9.91 20.95 -6.34
N ASP A 143 -10.23 21.70 -5.28
CA ASP A 143 -10.90 23.01 -5.38
C ASP A 143 -10.04 24.09 -6.08
N LYS A 144 -8.71 23.95 -5.99
CA LYS A 144 -7.69 24.84 -6.58
C LYS A 144 -6.35 24.12 -6.76
N PRO A 145 -5.41 24.66 -7.55
CA PRO A 145 -4.07 24.11 -7.67
C PRO A 145 -3.36 24.10 -6.31
N TYR A 146 -2.88 22.94 -5.87
CA TYR A 146 -2.23 22.76 -4.58
C TYR A 146 -1.07 21.78 -4.69
N SER A 147 0.14 22.29 -4.95
CA SER A 147 1.36 21.47 -5.10
C SER A 147 1.69 20.54 -3.91
N PRO A 148 1.39 20.89 -2.64
CA PRO A 148 1.62 19.99 -1.51
C PRO A 148 0.70 18.76 -1.48
N PHE A 149 -0.28 18.60 -2.39
CA PHE A 149 -1.18 17.43 -2.38
C PHE A 149 -0.43 16.09 -2.42
N ILE A 150 0.67 15.98 -3.17
CA ILE A 150 1.52 14.77 -3.20
C ILE A 150 2.09 14.43 -1.81
N ALA A 151 2.33 15.43 -0.95
CA ALA A 151 2.73 15.20 0.44
C ALA A 151 1.59 14.58 1.27
N SER A 152 0.35 15.04 1.07
CA SER A 152 -0.83 14.45 1.72
C SER A 152 -0.99 12.97 1.39
N LEU A 153 -0.60 12.52 0.19
CA LEU A 153 -0.71 11.10 -0.21
C LEU A 153 0.15 10.13 0.63
N VAL A 154 1.18 10.61 1.35
CA VAL A 154 1.92 9.82 2.37
C VAL A 154 1.04 9.54 3.61
N ARG A 155 -0.07 10.26 3.74
CA ARG A 155 -1.08 10.10 4.79
C ARG A 155 -2.42 9.61 4.23
N LEU A 156 -2.43 8.96 3.07
CA LEU A 156 -3.55 8.14 2.57
C LEU A 156 -3.10 6.66 2.45
N PRO A 157 -3.19 5.88 3.54
CA PRO A 157 -2.91 4.46 3.50
C PRO A 157 -4.08 3.72 2.86
N VAL A 158 -3.77 2.72 2.02
CA VAL A 158 -4.80 2.00 1.26
C VAL A 158 -5.23 0.73 1.99
N VAL A 159 -6.54 0.51 2.08
CA VAL A 159 -7.17 -0.69 2.65
C VAL A 159 -7.92 -1.49 1.58
N ASP A 160 -7.96 -2.81 1.74
CA ASP A 160 -8.73 -3.73 0.90
C ASP A 160 -10.23 -3.42 1.02
N LYS A 161 -10.81 -2.78 -0.01
CA LYS A 161 -12.23 -2.39 -0.05
C LYS A 161 -13.13 -3.58 0.17
N LYS A 162 -12.81 -4.73 -0.45
CA LYS A 162 -13.62 -5.94 -0.38
C LYS A 162 -13.58 -6.53 1.04
N LEU A 163 -12.40 -6.70 1.62
CA LEU A 163 -12.28 -7.25 2.98
C LEU A 163 -12.98 -6.36 4.02
N VAL A 164 -12.86 -5.03 3.90
CA VAL A 164 -13.52 -4.10 4.82
C VAL A 164 -15.04 -4.12 4.65
N THR A 165 -15.54 -4.12 3.40
CA THR A 165 -17.00 -4.19 3.11
C THR A 165 -17.63 -5.54 3.48
N GLU A 166 -16.87 -6.64 3.46
CA GLU A 166 -17.31 -7.95 3.98
C GLU A 166 -17.39 -7.99 5.52
N ASN A 167 -16.79 -7.02 6.23
CA ASN A 167 -16.68 -6.97 7.70
C ASN A 167 -17.19 -5.65 8.32
N LEU A 168 -18.22 -5.04 7.72
CA LEU A 168 -18.84 -3.82 8.26
C LEU A 168 -19.57 -4.10 9.58
N GLY A 169 -19.34 -3.24 10.56
CA GLY A 169 -20.10 -3.16 11.81
C GLY A 169 -21.37 -2.33 11.66
N ALA A 170 -22.17 -2.30 12.73
CA ALA A 170 -23.41 -1.53 12.76
C ALA A 170 -23.15 -0.02 12.82
N GLY A 171 -23.80 0.73 11.94
CA GLY A 171 -23.76 2.20 11.88
C GLY A 171 -24.80 2.74 10.89
N ASP A 172 -24.64 4.00 10.48
CA ASP A 172 -25.61 4.68 9.62
C ASP A 172 -25.29 4.50 8.12
N GLY A 173 -26.35 4.29 7.31
CA GLY A 173 -26.24 4.12 5.86
C GLY A 173 -25.70 2.75 5.42
N GLU A 174 -25.47 2.58 4.12
CA GLU A 174 -25.04 1.31 3.53
C GLU A 174 -23.64 0.87 3.98
N MET A 175 -22.80 1.83 4.40
CA MET A 175 -21.43 1.60 4.86
C MET A 175 -21.31 1.31 6.36
N GLY A 176 -22.41 1.36 7.14
CA GLY A 176 -22.40 1.03 8.56
C GLY A 176 -21.39 1.85 9.37
N ASP A 177 -20.50 1.19 10.10
CA ASP A 177 -19.41 1.82 10.85
C ASP A 177 -18.14 2.07 10.01
N TRP A 178 -18.18 1.88 8.69
CA TRP A 178 -17.03 1.86 7.78
C TRP A 178 -15.93 0.85 8.17
N GLY A 179 -16.31 -0.27 8.79
CA GLY A 179 -15.39 -1.33 9.22
C GLY A 179 -14.45 -0.92 10.35
N GLN A 180 -14.74 0.14 11.09
CA GLN A 180 -13.94 0.58 12.25
C GLN A 180 -13.79 -0.54 13.30
N ALA A 181 -14.87 -1.26 13.62
CA ALA A 181 -14.84 -2.38 14.55
C ALA A 181 -13.86 -3.48 14.09
N PHE A 182 -13.86 -3.80 12.79
CA PHE A 182 -12.94 -4.79 12.22
C PHE A 182 -11.47 -4.28 12.25
N LEU A 183 -11.22 -3.06 11.77
CA LEU A 183 -9.87 -2.49 11.65
C LEU A 183 -9.26 -2.08 13.00
N SER A 184 -10.05 -2.00 14.07
CA SER A 184 -9.52 -1.84 15.43
C SER A 184 -8.72 -3.05 15.94
N ALA A 185 -8.89 -4.23 15.32
CA ALA A 185 -8.24 -5.49 15.75
C ALA A 185 -7.64 -6.33 14.60
N ASN A 186 -7.83 -5.93 13.34
CA ASN A 186 -7.38 -6.66 12.16
C ASN A 186 -6.73 -5.72 11.14
N SER A 187 -5.81 -6.23 10.34
CA SER A 187 -5.19 -5.50 9.23
C SER A 187 -5.88 -5.80 7.90
N ALA A 188 -5.96 -4.78 7.03
CA ALA A 188 -6.47 -4.89 5.65
C ALA A 188 -5.52 -4.27 4.61
N GLY A 189 -4.24 -4.15 4.95
CA GLY A 189 -3.23 -3.50 4.11
C GLY A 189 -2.47 -4.43 3.17
N THR A 190 -1.53 -3.83 2.44
CA THR A 190 -0.55 -4.48 1.55
C THR A 190 0.82 -4.69 2.18
N GLY A 191 1.02 -4.18 3.41
CA GLY A 191 2.34 -4.06 4.04
C GLY A 191 3.04 -5.38 4.35
N ALA A 192 4.33 -5.27 4.66
CA ALA A 192 5.20 -6.41 4.93
C ALA A 192 4.80 -7.19 6.20
N TYR A 193 4.10 -6.56 7.13
CA TYR A 193 3.72 -7.13 8.43
C TYR A 193 2.18 -7.22 8.59
N THR A 194 1.74 -8.03 9.56
CA THR A 194 0.33 -8.32 9.90
C THR A 194 0.16 -8.43 11.40
#